data_AF-A0AAV5LRY1-F1
#
_entry.id   AF-A0AAV5LRY1-F1
#
_cell.length_a   1.000
_cell.length_b   1.000
_cell.length_c   1.000
_cell.angle_alpha   90.00
_cell.angle_beta   90.00
_cell.angle_gamma   90.00
#
_symmetry.space_group_name_H-M   'P 1'
#
loop_
_entity.id
_entity.type
_entity.pdbx_description
1 polymer ?
#
loop_
_entity_poly.entity_id
_entity_poly.type
_entity_poly.pdbx_seq_one_letter_code
_entity_poly.pdbx_strand_id
1 'polypeptide(L)'
;MISGAAQADIAVLVISARKGESKTGYERGEQTREHVQLAKTLGLSKLFVIVNKMDNPTVNWLRERFDEIESKMVPFLRSSGYNVKKAT
;
A
#
# COMPACT_ATOMS: atom_id res chain seq x y z
N MET A 1 1.08 -13.65 -10.08
CA MET A 1 0.17 -12.75 -9.33
C MET A 1 -1.29 -12.93 -9.70
N ILE A 2 -1.65 -12.96 -10.99
CA ILE A 2 -3.06 -12.88 -11.42
C ILE A 2 -3.89 -14.08 -10.97
N SER A 3 -3.39 -15.32 -11.15
CA SER A 3 -4.11 -16.53 -10.74
C SER A 3 -4.35 -16.61 -9.24
N GLY A 4 -3.36 -16.24 -8.42
CA GLY A 4 -3.52 -16.22 -6.95
C GLY A 4 -4.44 -15.10 -6.47
N ALA A 5 -4.38 -13.92 -7.08
CA ALA A 5 -5.26 -12.80 -6.73
C ALA A 5 -6.72 -13.06 -7.15
N ALA A 6 -6.95 -13.80 -8.23
CA ALA A 6 -8.29 -14.18 -8.69
C ALA A 6 -9.01 -15.17 -7.75
N GLN A 7 -8.26 -15.88 -6.92
CA GLN A 7 -8.79 -16.84 -5.94
C GLN A 7 -8.85 -16.27 -4.52
N ALA A 8 -8.36 -15.04 -4.31
CA ALA A 8 -8.31 -14.43 -3.00
C ALA A 8 -9.62 -13.71 -2.66
N ASP A 9 -9.97 -13.66 -1.37
CA ASP A 9 -11.05 -12.80 -0.86
C ASP A 9 -10.50 -11.48 -0.32
N ILE A 10 -9.21 -11.46 0.03
CA ILE A 10 -8.53 -10.37 0.72
C ILE A 10 -7.14 -10.18 0.09
N ALA A 11 -6.78 -8.93 -0.19
CA ALA A 11 -5.43 -8.56 -0.60
C ALA A 11 -4.67 -7.87 0.52
N VAL A 12 -3.35 -8.08 0.53
CA VAL A 12 -2.41 -7.39 1.42
C VAL A 12 -1.40 -6.65 0.54
N LEU A 13 -1.32 -5.35 0.73
CA LEU A 13 -0.37 -4.48 0.06
C LEU A 13 0.74 -4.09 1.03
N VAL A 14 1.97 -4.51 0.74
CA VAL A 14 3.13 -4.23 1.58
C VAL A 14 3.90 -3.03 1.03
N ILE A 15 4.14 -2.03 1.87
CA ILE A 15 4.83 -0.78 1.52
C ILE A 15 6.10 -0.65 2.36
N SER A 16 7.25 -0.36 1.74
CA SER A 16 8.52 -0.13 2.44
C SER A 16 8.56 1.27 3.06
N ALA A 17 8.90 1.36 4.34
CA ALA A 17 9.09 2.62 5.05
C ALA A 17 10.44 3.29 4.75
N ARG A 18 11.44 2.52 4.31
CA ARG A 18 12.81 2.96 4.09
C ARG A 18 12.86 4.20 3.19
N LYS A 19 13.58 5.25 3.64
CA LYS A 19 13.80 6.46 2.84
C LYS A 19 14.68 6.10 1.63
N GLY A 20 14.22 6.43 0.42
CA GLY A 20 14.90 6.07 -0.85
C GLY A 20 14.15 5.00 -1.66
N GLU A 21 13.67 3.92 -1.03
CA GLU A 21 12.83 2.89 -1.69
C GLU A 21 11.36 3.33 -1.81
N SER A 22 10.89 4.16 -0.88
CA SER A 22 9.48 4.56 -0.80
C SER A 22 9.09 5.63 -1.83
N LYS A 23 10.04 6.48 -2.27
CA LYS A 23 9.81 7.49 -3.33
C LYS A 23 9.50 6.86 -4.68
N THR A 24 9.94 5.62 -4.92
CA THR A 24 9.62 4.85 -6.12
C THR A 24 8.38 3.97 -5.95
N GLY A 25 7.77 3.90 -4.76
CA GLY A 25 6.68 2.96 -4.45
C GLY A 25 5.27 3.50 -4.70
N TYR A 26 4.99 4.78 -4.40
CA TYR A 26 3.65 5.39 -4.62
C TYR A 26 3.70 6.70 -5.45
N GLU A 27 4.82 7.45 -5.43
CA GLU A 27 5.00 8.66 -6.26
C GLU A 27 5.39 8.34 -7.71
N ARG A 28 6.08 7.21 -7.93
CA ARG A 28 6.53 6.72 -9.26
C ARG A 28 6.37 5.21 -9.46
N GLY A 29 5.69 4.52 -8.53
CA GLY A 29 5.62 3.06 -8.55
C GLY A 29 4.55 2.55 -9.50
N GLU A 30 4.93 2.28 -10.75
CA GLU A 30 4.08 1.60 -11.73
C GLU A 30 3.54 0.28 -11.16
N GLN A 31 4.38 -0.50 -10.49
CA GLN A 31 3.98 -1.78 -9.90
C GLN A 31 2.92 -1.67 -8.79
N THR A 32 3.09 -0.79 -7.80
CA THR A 32 2.09 -0.66 -6.72
C THR A 32 0.73 -0.25 -7.28
N ARG A 33 0.73 0.67 -8.27
CA ARG A 33 -0.48 1.11 -8.96
C ARG A 33 -1.11 -0.01 -9.78
N GLU A 34 -0.31 -0.73 -10.57
CA GLU A 34 -0.79 -1.88 -11.33
C GLU A 34 -1.35 -2.97 -10.42
N HIS A 35 -0.69 -3.29 -9.30
CA HIS A 35 -1.15 -4.33 -8.38
C HIS A 35 -2.47 -3.97 -7.71
N VAL A 36 -2.65 -2.71 -7.31
CA VAL A 36 -3.91 -2.23 -6.72
C VAL A 36 -5.03 -2.18 -7.76
N GLN A 37 -4.72 -1.76 -8.99
CA GLN A 37 -5.66 -1.76 -10.10
C GLN A 37 -6.10 -3.19 -10.47
N LEU A 38 -5.15 -4.12 -10.57
CA LEU A 38 -5.40 -5.54 -10.82
C LEU A 38 -6.25 -6.16 -9.71
N ALA A 39 -5.90 -5.91 -8.45
CA ALA A 39 -6.70 -6.37 -7.31
C ALA A 39 -8.15 -5.88 -7.41
N LYS A 40 -8.35 -4.62 -7.82
CA LYS A 40 -9.68 -4.05 -8.00
C LYS A 40 -10.46 -4.70 -9.15
N THR A 41 -9.80 -4.90 -10.30
CA THR A 41 -10.39 -5.56 -11.48
C THR A 41 -10.76 -7.02 -11.19
N LEU A 42 -10.00 -7.70 -10.33
CA LEU A 42 -10.27 -9.07 -9.89
C LEU A 42 -11.37 -9.17 -8.82
N GLY A 43 -11.97 -8.06 -8.39
CA GLY A 43 -13.08 -8.05 -7.45
C GLY A 43 -12.68 -8.07 -5.98
N LEU A 44 -11.39 -7.88 -5.65
CA LEU A 44 -10.93 -7.80 -4.26
C LEU A 44 -11.44 -6.52 -3.61
N SER A 45 -12.45 -6.65 -2.77
CA SER A 45 -13.08 -5.51 -2.08
C SER A 45 -12.35 -5.12 -0.80
N LYS A 46 -11.65 -6.07 -0.18
CA LYS A 46 -10.90 -5.87 1.08
C LYS A 46 -9.40 -5.86 0.79
N LEU A 47 -8.76 -4.74 1.10
CA LEU A 47 -7.32 -4.54 0.95
C LEU A 47 -6.73 -3.98 2.25
N PHE A 48 -5.74 -4.67 2.80
CA PHE A 48 -4.96 -4.20 3.95
C PHE A 48 -3.64 -3.60 3.47
N VAL A 49 -3.27 -2.43 3.99
CA VAL A 49 -1.94 -1.85 3.75
C VAL A 49 -1.07 -2.10 4.96
N ILE A 50 0.10 -2.69 4.74
CA ILE A 50 1.09 -2.95 5.78
C ILE A 50 2.36 -2.16 5.48
N VAL A 51 2.79 -1.35 6.44
CA VAL A 51 4.06 -0.62 6.35
C VAL A 51 5.17 -1.49 6.95
N ASN A 52 6.14 -1.88 6.14
CA ASN A 52 7.23 -2.79 6.49
C ASN A 52 8.58 -2.05 6.51
N LYS A 53 9.61 -2.67 7.11
CA LYS A 53 10.98 -2.13 7.28
C LYS A 53 11.04 -0.83 8.11
N MET A 54 10.17 -0.69 9.11
CA MET A 54 10.16 0.46 10.03
C MET A 54 11.38 0.49 10.95
N ASP A 55 12.03 -0.65 11.16
CA ASP A 55 13.27 -0.85 11.92
C ASP A 55 14.51 -0.26 11.24
N ASN A 56 14.41 0.16 9.97
CA ASN A 56 15.55 0.66 9.24
C ASN A 56 16.19 1.89 9.91
N PRO A 57 17.53 2.04 9.92
CA PRO A 57 18.23 3.19 10.54
C PRO A 57 17.78 4.57 10.04
N THR A 58 17.19 4.65 8.85
CA THR A 58 16.65 5.88 8.26
C THR A 58 15.24 6.26 8.75
N VAL A 59 14.56 5.32 9.42
CA VAL A 59 13.17 5.42 9.89
C VAL A 59 13.08 5.28 11.40
N ASN A 60 13.81 4.34 12.02
CA ASN A 60 13.87 4.12 13.48
C ASN A 60 12.50 4.09 14.16
N TRP A 61 11.52 3.42 13.56
CA TRP A 61 10.14 3.35 14.05
C TRP A 61 9.48 4.72 14.29
N LEU A 62 9.96 5.78 13.64
CA LEU A 62 9.40 7.11 13.78
C LEU A 62 7.96 7.16 13.29
N ARG A 63 7.07 7.61 14.16
CA ARG A 63 5.64 7.78 13.86
C ARG A 63 5.41 8.75 12.70
N GLU A 64 6.17 9.83 12.64
CA GLU A 64 6.12 10.81 11.54
C GLU A 64 6.25 10.16 10.17
N ARG A 65 7.10 9.13 10.05
CA ARG A 65 7.31 8.42 8.79
C ARG A 65 6.09 7.56 8.42
N PHE A 66 5.46 6.93 9.41
CA PHE A 66 4.23 6.18 9.20
C PHE A 66 3.10 7.11 8.78
N ASP A 67 2.91 8.24 9.48
CA ASP A 67 1.87 9.22 9.19
C ASP A 67 2.06 9.84 7.80
N GLU A 68 3.32 10.09 7.37
CA GLU A 68 3.63 10.53 6.01
C GLU A 68 3.15 9.50 4.96
N ILE A 69 3.46 8.21 5.18
CA ILE A 69 3.06 7.13 4.25
C ILE A 69 1.53 6.98 4.23
N GLU A 70 0.87 7.01 5.39
CA GLU A 70 -0.58 6.96 5.51
C GLU A 70 -1.23 8.10 4.73
N SER A 71 -0.75 9.34 4.91
CA SER A 71 -1.30 10.53 4.27
C SER A 71 -1.27 10.47 2.74
N LYS A 72 -0.30 9.76 2.17
CA LYS A 72 -0.16 9.56 0.72
C LYS A 72 -0.92 8.35 0.21
N MET A 73 -1.02 7.28 1.01
CA MET A 73 -1.72 6.06 0.61
C MET A 73 -3.24 6.22 0.61
N VAL A 74 -3.81 6.99 1.53
CA VAL A 74 -5.26 7.25 1.59
C VAL A 74 -5.81 7.83 0.27
N PRO A 75 -5.28 8.95 -0.27
CA PRO A 75 -5.79 9.51 -1.53
C PRO A 75 -5.52 8.57 -2.72
N PHE A 76 -4.38 7.88 -2.74
CA PHE A 76 -4.06 6.90 -3.77
C PHE A 76 -5.11 5.77 -3.83
N LEU A 77 -5.42 5.13 -2.70
CA LEU A 77 -6.41 4.06 -2.64
C LEU A 77 -7.83 4.55 -2.97
N ARG A 78 -8.19 5.76 -2.54
CA ARG A 78 -9.46 6.40 -2.92
C ARG A 78 -9.56 6.62 -4.42
N SER A 79 -8.47 7.08 -5.07
CA SER A 79 -8.42 7.26 -6.52
C SER A 79 -8.58 5.93 -7.29
N SER A 80 -8.14 4.82 -6.69
CA SER A 80 -8.33 3.46 -7.23
C SER A 80 -9.69 2.83 -6.90
N GLY A 81 -10.60 3.58 -6.26
CA GLY A 81 -11.98 3.13 -5.97
C GLY A 81 -12.13 2.28 -4.71
N TYR A 82 -11.18 2.34 -3.76
CA TYR A 82 -11.33 1.74 -2.43
C TYR A 82 -11.86 2.75 -1.41
N ASN A 83 -12.76 2.30 -0.52
CA ASN A 83 -13.20 3.10 0.61
C ASN A 83 -12.27 2.86 1.80
N VAL A 84 -11.44 3.87 2.12
CA VAL A 84 -10.43 3.75 3.17
C VAL A 84 -11.05 4.08 4.52
N LYS A 85 -11.15 3.08 5.39
CA LYS A 85 -11.44 3.24 6.82
C LYS A 85 -10.14 3.05 7.59
N LYS A 86 -9.89 3.90 8.58
CA LYS A 86 -8.80 3.68 9.53
C LYS A 86 -9.18 2.46 10.38
N ALA A 87 -8.39 1.40 10.32
CA ALA A 87 -8.56 0.29 11.24
C ALA A 87 -8.31 0.84 12.65
N THR A 88 -9.34 0.77 13.50
CA THR A 88 -9.29 1.24 14.88
C THR A 88 -8.79 0.11 15.77
#